data_AF-A0A4U9D1I0-F1
#
_entry.id   AF-A0A4U9D1I0-F1
#
_cell.length_a   1.000
_cell.length_b   1.000
_cell.length_c   1.000
_cell.angle_alpha   90.00
_cell.angle_beta   90.00
_cell.angle_gamma   90.00
#
_symmetry.space_group_name_H-M   'P 1'
#
loop_
_entity.id
_entity.type
_entity.pdbx_description
1 polymer ?
#
loop_
_entity_poly.entity_id
_entity_poly.type
_entity_poly.pdbx_seq_one_letter_code
_entity_poly.pdbx_strand_id
1 'polypeptide(L)'
;MAASLILLFILFSCLGLYKLARGEKLARKIAMTDWLSRLPNRRALIERLNVVCERSPHEMQSVVFIDLDGFKDVNDNYGHDVGDALITHVARELQEKVPAGGMLARMGGDEFAMTVGGEQAISQASAFAWAVLEMLKSPIDLSDRKIYISASLGIASGAPALCSSTELFRPRRYRHVSFEEDRKGAHNLVRRGAERRQAVSAESGKRHPSGA
;
A
#
# COMPACT_ATOMS: atom_id res chain seq x y z
N MET A 1 -12.87 51.93 25.50
CA MET A 1 -14.12 51.17 25.21
C MET A 1 -14.08 50.49 23.84
N ALA A 2 -14.04 51.23 22.72
CA ALA A 2 -14.03 50.64 21.38
C ALA A 2 -12.82 49.71 21.12
N ALA A 3 -11.61 50.13 21.50
CA ALA A 3 -10.40 49.31 21.35
C ALA A 3 -10.48 47.98 22.11
N SER A 4 -11.07 47.99 23.32
CA SER A 4 -11.26 46.79 24.14
C SER A 4 -12.27 45.82 23.52
N LEU A 5 -13.34 46.33 22.91
CA LEU A 5 -14.33 45.52 22.19
C LEU A 5 -13.75 44.91 20.91
N ILE A 6 -12.93 45.68 20.19
CA ILE A 6 -12.21 45.19 19.00
C ILE A 6 -11.23 44.08 19.40
N LEU A 7 -10.45 44.28 20.48
CA LEU A 7 -9.52 43.26 20.97
C LEU A 7 -10.25 41.99 21.40
N LEU A 8 -11.39 42.11 22.09
CA LEU A 8 -12.22 40.97 22.50
C LEU A 8 -12.79 40.22 21.29
N PHE A 9 -13.26 40.95 20.27
CA PHE A 9 -13.76 40.37 19.03
C PHE A 9 -12.65 39.64 18.25
N ILE A 10 -11.45 40.22 18.16
CA ILE A 10 -10.29 39.57 17.54
C ILE A 10 -9.90 38.32 18.33
N LEU A 11 -9.83 38.39 19.67
CA LEU A 11 -9.51 37.24 20.51
C LEU A 11 -10.51 36.10 20.31
N PHE A 12 -11.81 36.41 20.32
CA PHE A 12 -12.87 35.41 20.11
C PHE A 12 -12.83 34.81 18.70
N SER A 13 -12.60 35.64 17.68
CA SER A 13 -12.45 35.19 16.29
C SER A 13 -11.20 34.32 16.10
N CYS A 14 -10.06 34.71 16.65
CA CYS A 14 -8.83 33.92 16.64
C CYS A 14 -9.04 32.57 17.34
N LEU A 15 -9.72 32.54 18.48
CA LEU A 15 -10.04 31.30 19.19
C LEU A 15 -10.99 30.40 18.38
N GLY A 16 -11.98 30.99 17.72
CA GLY A 16 -12.92 30.31 16.83
C GLY A 16 -12.20 29.68 15.63
N LEU A 17 -11.39 30.47 14.91
CA LEU A 17 -10.59 30.01 13.78
C LEU A 17 -9.60 28.90 14.19
N TYR A 18 -8.97 29.05 15.36
CA TYR A 18 -8.06 28.05 15.89
C TYR A 18 -8.75 26.72 16.19
N LYS A 19 -9.93 26.76 16.83
CA LYS A 19 -10.75 25.57 17.09
C LYS A 19 -11.18 24.89 15.79
N LEU A 20 -11.59 25.67 14.78
CA LEU A 20 -12.01 25.15 13.49
C LEU A 20 -10.86 24.46 12.76
N ALA A 21 -9.71 25.12 12.67
CA ALA A 21 -8.50 24.56 12.04
C ALA A 21 -7.99 23.31 12.77
N ARG A 22 -8.09 23.26 14.12
CA ARG A 22 -7.78 22.05 14.89
C ARG A 22 -8.77 20.92 14.61
N GLY A 23 -10.07 21.23 14.57
CA GLY A 23 -11.13 20.27 14.26
C GLY A 23 -10.92 19.64 12.88
N GLU A 24 -10.59 20.45 11.88
CA GLU A 24 -10.28 20.00 10.52
C GLU A 24 -9.05 19.07 10.49
N LYS A 25 -7.95 19.45 11.17
CA LYS A 25 -6.75 18.60 11.26
C LYS A 25 -7.04 17.25 11.92
N LEU A 26 -7.82 17.25 13.00
CA LEU A 26 -8.20 16.02 13.69
C LEU A 26 -9.11 15.14 12.81
N ALA A 27 -10.14 15.74 12.20
CA ALA A 27 -11.03 15.05 11.27
C ALA A 27 -10.26 14.45 10.09
N ARG A 28 -9.30 15.19 9.54
CA ARG A 28 -8.42 14.71 8.48
C ARG A 28 -7.56 13.53 8.95
N LYS A 29 -6.94 13.62 10.13
CA LYS A 29 -6.13 12.53 10.70
C LYS A 29 -6.96 11.26 10.88
N ILE A 30 -8.15 11.36 11.49
CA ILE A 30 -9.06 10.22 11.68
C ILE A 30 -9.42 9.60 10.34
N ALA A 31 -9.78 10.41 9.35
CA ALA A 31 -10.14 9.93 8.02
C ALA A 31 -8.95 9.38 7.20
N MET A 32 -7.72 9.48 7.70
CA MET A 32 -6.49 8.94 7.08
C MET A 32 -5.89 7.75 7.83
N THR A 33 -6.54 7.29 8.90
CA THR A 33 -6.06 6.20 9.75
C THR A 33 -7.06 5.05 9.73
N ASP A 34 -6.58 3.83 9.61
CA ASP A 34 -7.38 2.62 9.80
C ASP A 34 -7.71 2.45 11.29
N TRP A 35 -8.97 2.15 11.59
CA TRP A 35 -9.46 2.16 12.97
C TRP A 35 -8.96 0.96 13.78
N LEU A 36 -8.70 -0.19 13.14
CA LEU A 36 -8.27 -1.42 13.79
C LEU A 36 -6.75 -1.44 13.95
N SER A 37 -6.01 -1.40 12.84
CA SER A 37 -4.54 -1.48 12.84
C SER A 37 -3.84 -0.21 13.31
N ARG A 38 -4.55 0.93 13.33
CA ARG A 38 -4.00 2.28 13.59
C ARG A 38 -2.95 2.76 12.60
N LEU A 39 -2.71 1.99 11.54
CA LEU A 39 -1.88 2.39 10.41
C LEU A 39 -2.59 3.45 9.58
N PRO A 40 -1.86 4.20 8.75
CA PRO A 40 -2.45 4.90 7.62
C PRO A 40 -3.39 3.99 6.82
N ASN A 41 -4.50 4.56 6.32
CA ASN A 41 -5.42 3.81 5.47
C ASN A 41 -5.07 3.95 3.97
N ARG A 42 -5.80 3.23 3.13
CA ARG A 42 -5.71 3.32 1.66
C ARG A 42 -5.68 4.76 1.13
N ARG A 43 -6.51 5.66 1.69
CA ARG A 43 -6.59 7.05 1.25
C ARG A 43 -5.30 7.81 1.55
N ALA A 44 -4.72 7.59 2.73
CA ALA A 44 -3.45 8.19 3.11
C ALA A 44 -2.30 7.75 2.20
N LEU A 45 -2.26 6.47 1.83
CA LEU A 45 -1.26 5.93 0.91
C LEU A 45 -1.35 6.57 -0.48
N ILE A 46 -2.57 6.65 -1.04
CA ILE A 46 -2.82 7.30 -2.34
C ILE A 46 -2.38 8.76 -2.30
N GLU A 47 -2.75 9.49 -1.25
CA GLU A 47 -2.36 10.89 -1.12
C GLU A 47 -0.83 11.05 -1.01
N ARG A 48 -0.15 10.19 -0.23
CA ARG A 48 1.31 10.19 -0.13
C ARG A 48 1.96 10.00 -1.49
N LEU A 49 1.51 9.00 -2.26
CA LEU A 49 2.05 8.71 -3.58
C LEU A 49 1.81 9.86 -4.56
N ASN A 50 0.60 10.43 -4.59
CA ASN A 50 0.31 11.58 -5.45
C ASN A 50 1.23 12.77 -5.14
N VAL A 51 1.43 13.10 -3.86
CA VAL A 51 2.31 14.20 -3.44
C VAL A 51 3.76 13.94 -3.89
N VAL A 52 4.24 12.70 -3.78
CA VAL A 52 5.60 12.36 -4.21
C VAL A 52 5.72 12.39 -5.73
N CYS A 53 4.70 11.91 -6.45
CA CYS A 53 4.65 12.00 -7.92
C CYS A 53 4.73 13.45 -8.43
N GLU A 54 4.10 14.39 -7.72
CA GLU A 54 4.13 15.81 -8.07
C GLU A 54 5.45 16.49 -7.69
N ARG A 55 6.00 16.19 -6.50
CA ARG A 55 7.17 16.92 -5.95
C ARG A 55 8.51 16.37 -6.40
N SER A 56 8.58 15.06 -6.65
CA SER A 56 9.82 14.34 -6.97
C SER A 56 9.64 13.45 -8.19
N PRO A 57 9.36 14.01 -9.38
CA PRO A 57 8.97 13.22 -10.55
C PRO A 57 10.05 12.25 -11.04
N HIS A 58 11.31 12.50 -10.72
CA HIS A 58 12.45 11.66 -11.11
C HIS A 58 12.92 10.72 -9.99
N GLU A 59 12.38 10.84 -8.79
CA GLU A 59 12.78 10.01 -7.66
C GLU A 59 12.13 8.63 -7.76
N MET A 60 12.94 7.58 -7.64
CA MET A 60 12.43 6.20 -7.66
C MET A 60 11.48 5.98 -6.48
N GLN A 61 10.30 5.43 -6.77
CA GLN A 61 9.34 4.99 -5.77
C GLN A 61 9.13 3.49 -5.88
N SER A 62 8.97 2.84 -4.74
CA SER A 62 8.61 1.43 -4.65
C SER A 62 7.40 1.25 -3.75
N VAL A 63 6.53 0.31 -4.12
CA VAL A 63 5.36 -0.11 -3.35
C VAL A 63 5.38 -1.63 -3.24
N VAL A 64 5.25 -2.13 -2.02
CA VAL A 64 5.10 -3.55 -1.70
C VAL A 64 3.65 -3.78 -1.27
N PHE A 65 2.91 -4.59 -2.00
CA PHE A 65 1.59 -5.07 -1.65
C PHE A 65 1.70 -6.40 -0.90
N ILE A 66 0.88 -6.57 0.13
CA ILE A 66 0.85 -7.72 1.01
C ILE A 66 -0.61 -8.15 1.16
N ASP A 67 -0.88 -9.43 0.96
CA ASP A 67 -2.20 -10.06 1.12
C ASP A 67 -2.01 -11.30 1.98
N LEU A 68 -2.69 -11.40 3.14
CA LEU A 68 -2.48 -12.52 4.06
C LEU A 68 -3.26 -13.76 3.59
N ASP A 69 -2.56 -14.81 3.16
CA ASP A 69 -3.21 -16.00 2.62
C ASP A 69 -3.89 -16.80 3.75
N GLY A 70 -5.17 -17.15 3.60
CA GLY A 70 -5.89 -17.94 4.59
C GLY A 70 -6.48 -17.12 5.76
N PHE A 71 -6.44 -15.79 5.70
CA PHE A 71 -7.06 -14.94 6.73
C PHE A 71 -8.57 -15.20 6.91
N LYS A 72 -9.28 -15.49 5.80
CA LYS A 72 -10.69 -15.89 5.87
C LYS A 72 -10.89 -17.16 6.70
N ASP A 73 -10.02 -18.16 6.53
CA ASP A 73 -10.10 -19.42 7.28
C ASP A 73 -9.84 -19.19 8.78
N VAL A 74 -9.00 -18.22 9.14
CA VAL A 74 -8.80 -17.81 10.54
C VAL A 74 -10.10 -17.24 11.12
N ASN A 75 -10.75 -16.33 10.40
CA ASN A 75 -12.05 -15.77 10.84
C ASN A 75 -13.13 -16.85 10.96
N ASP A 76 -13.22 -17.73 9.97
CA ASP A 76 -14.26 -18.76 9.92
C ASP A 76 -14.06 -19.83 11.02
N ASN A 77 -12.81 -20.17 11.36
CA ASN A 77 -12.50 -21.20 12.38
C ASN A 77 -12.40 -20.66 13.81
N TYR A 78 -11.95 -19.41 13.99
CA TYR A 78 -11.61 -18.84 15.31
C TYR A 78 -12.39 -17.59 15.67
N GLY A 79 -13.21 -17.06 14.75
CA GLY A 79 -14.02 -15.87 14.96
C GLY A 79 -13.28 -14.57 14.61
N HIS A 80 -14.08 -13.51 14.39
CA HIS A 80 -13.58 -12.20 13.99
C HIS A 80 -12.67 -11.54 15.02
N ASP A 81 -12.87 -11.77 16.32
CA ASP A 81 -12.01 -11.20 17.36
C ASP A 81 -10.56 -11.69 17.24
N VAL A 82 -10.37 -12.96 16.85
CA VAL A 82 -9.04 -13.55 16.59
C VAL A 82 -8.45 -13.02 15.30
N GLY A 83 -9.27 -12.85 14.26
CA GLY A 83 -8.85 -12.19 13.03
C GLY A 83 -8.40 -10.74 13.26
N ASP A 84 -9.12 -9.99 14.08
CA ASP A 84 -8.79 -8.60 14.42
C ASP A 84 -7.49 -8.52 15.25
N ALA A 85 -7.29 -9.46 16.18
CA ALA A 85 -6.04 -9.61 16.91
C ALA A 85 -4.87 -9.96 15.99
N LEU A 86 -5.09 -10.84 15.01
CA LEU A 86 -4.09 -11.20 14.00
C LEU A 86 -3.70 -9.99 13.15
N ILE A 87 -4.67 -9.21 12.66
CA ILE A 87 -4.40 -7.98 11.90
C ILE A 87 -3.58 -7.00 12.74
N THR A 88 -3.97 -6.81 14.01
CA THR A 88 -3.28 -5.88 14.91
C THR A 88 -1.84 -6.32 15.18
N HIS A 89 -1.63 -7.62 15.38
CA HIS A 89 -0.29 -8.19 15.55
C HIS A 89 0.56 -7.99 14.29
N VAL A 90 0.07 -8.45 13.12
CA VAL A 90 0.79 -8.33 11.86
C VAL A 90 1.09 -6.86 11.53
N ALA A 91 0.14 -5.94 11.76
CA ALA A 91 0.36 -4.52 11.54
C ALA A 91 1.56 -3.98 12.35
N ARG A 92 1.68 -4.39 13.63
CA ARG A 92 2.79 -3.98 14.49
C ARG A 92 4.12 -4.55 13.99
N GLU A 93 4.16 -5.85 13.72
CA GLU A 93 5.39 -6.52 13.27
C GLU A 93 5.87 -6.00 11.90
N LEU A 94 4.93 -5.70 10.99
CA LEU A 94 5.24 -5.06 9.71
C LEU A 94 5.79 -3.65 9.93
N GLN A 95 5.20 -2.87 10.83
CA GLN A 95 5.57 -1.48 11.09
C GLN A 95 7.02 -1.36 11.60
N GLU A 96 7.50 -2.32 12.39
CA GLU A 96 8.88 -2.37 12.88
C GLU A 96 9.91 -2.64 11.77
N LYS A 97 9.47 -3.22 10.65
CA LYS A 97 10.35 -3.55 9.51
C LYS A 97 10.38 -2.46 8.45
N VAL A 98 9.51 -1.46 8.55
CA VAL A 98 9.40 -0.38 7.56
C VAL A 98 10.72 0.40 7.51
N PRO A 99 11.32 0.59 6.31
CA PRO A 99 12.54 1.36 6.17
C PRO A 99 12.33 2.84 6.54
N ALA A 100 13.42 3.53 6.89
CA ALA A 100 13.37 4.97 7.17
C ALA A 100 12.80 5.75 5.96
N GLY A 101 11.86 6.65 6.22
CA GLY A 101 11.15 7.40 5.16
C GLY A 101 10.04 6.61 4.45
N GLY A 102 9.90 5.32 4.76
CA GLY A 102 8.80 4.48 4.30
C GLY A 102 7.50 4.74 5.05
N MET A 103 6.41 4.28 4.45
CA MET A 103 5.05 4.36 5.00
C MET A 103 4.36 3.03 4.80
N LEU A 104 3.91 2.41 5.88
CA LEU A 104 3.01 1.26 5.84
C LEU A 104 1.56 1.75 5.94
N ALA A 105 0.67 1.10 5.22
CA ALA A 105 -0.76 1.36 5.24
C ALA A 105 -1.55 0.05 5.20
N ARG A 106 -2.72 0.02 5.82
CA ARG A 106 -3.71 -1.04 5.61
C ARG A 106 -4.69 -0.61 4.53
N MET A 107 -4.86 -1.46 3.53
CA MET A 107 -5.70 -1.19 2.37
C MET A 107 -7.16 -1.55 2.64
N GLY A 108 -7.38 -2.58 3.45
CA GLY A 108 -8.68 -3.09 3.88
C GLY A 108 -8.59 -4.61 4.10
N GLY A 109 -9.46 -5.19 4.92
CA GLY A 109 -9.43 -6.63 5.21
C GLY A 109 -8.05 -7.07 5.71
N ASP A 110 -7.43 -8.00 4.99
CA ASP A 110 -6.09 -8.58 5.17
C ASP A 110 -5.01 -7.95 4.28
N GLU A 111 -5.34 -6.91 3.50
CA GLU A 111 -4.41 -6.28 2.58
C GLU A 111 -3.63 -5.13 3.24
N PHE A 112 -2.31 -5.13 3.06
CA PHE A 112 -1.40 -4.07 3.46
C PHE A 112 -0.57 -3.58 2.27
N ALA A 113 -0.03 -2.37 2.38
CA ALA A 113 0.93 -1.85 1.43
C ALA A 113 1.99 -0.98 2.10
N MET A 114 3.25 -1.17 1.73
CA MET A 114 4.37 -0.34 2.15
C MET A 114 4.88 0.45 0.95
N THR A 115 5.12 1.75 1.10
CA THR A 115 5.79 2.57 0.08
C THR A 115 7.05 3.21 0.63
N VAL A 116 8.08 3.29 -0.21
CA VAL A 116 9.33 3.97 0.09
C VAL A 116 9.89 4.64 -1.17
N GLY A 117 10.53 5.78 -0.99
CA GLY A 117 11.12 6.58 -2.06
C GLY A 117 12.62 6.79 -1.86
N GLY A 118 13.30 7.14 -2.94
CA GLY A 118 14.72 7.49 -2.95
C GLY A 118 15.58 6.53 -3.77
N GLU A 119 16.88 6.78 -3.80
CA GLU A 119 17.84 6.01 -4.60
C GLU A 119 17.83 4.50 -4.26
N GLN A 120 17.57 4.17 -3.00
CA GLN A 120 17.53 2.80 -2.49
C GLN A 120 16.11 2.20 -2.43
N ALA A 121 15.10 2.84 -3.04
CA ALA A 121 13.71 2.40 -2.92
C ALA A 121 13.50 0.92 -3.29
N ILE A 122 14.10 0.48 -4.40
CA ILE A 122 13.96 -0.91 -4.90
C ILE A 122 14.59 -1.91 -3.93
N SER A 123 15.81 -1.63 -3.45
CA SER A 123 16.51 -2.53 -2.54
C SER A 123 15.84 -2.57 -1.17
N GLN A 124 15.39 -1.42 -0.64
CA GLN A 124 14.64 -1.33 0.61
C GLN A 124 13.29 -2.04 0.54
N ALA A 125 12.56 -1.90 -0.58
CA ALA A 125 11.31 -2.63 -0.81
C ALA A 125 11.53 -4.15 -0.86
N SER A 126 12.62 -4.58 -1.51
CA SER A 126 12.97 -6.01 -1.60
C SER A 126 13.40 -6.57 -0.24
N ALA A 127 14.20 -5.83 0.51
CA ALA A 127 14.62 -6.20 1.87
C ALA A 127 13.41 -6.28 2.83
N PHE A 128 12.50 -5.30 2.74
CA PHE A 128 11.25 -5.33 3.50
C PHE A 128 10.42 -6.56 3.15
N ALA A 129 10.18 -6.83 1.86
CA ALA A 129 9.41 -7.99 1.41
C ALA A 129 9.99 -9.32 1.94
N TRP A 130 11.31 -9.49 1.89
CA TRP A 130 11.98 -10.64 2.49
C TRP A 130 11.75 -10.73 4.00
N ALA A 131 11.90 -9.62 4.72
CA ALA A 131 11.72 -9.60 6.16
C ALA A 131 10.27 -9.92 6.57
N VAL A 132 9.28 -9.59 5.73
CA VAL A 132 7.88 -10.02 5.89
C VAL A 132 7.75 -11.54 5.73
N LEU A 133 8.29 -12.10 4.64
CA LEU A 133 8.24 -13.55 4.43
C LEU A 133 8.91 -14.32 5.56
N GLU A 134 10.07 -13.85 6.04
CA GLU A 134 10.80 -14.51 7.13
C GLU A 134 10.02 -14.46 8.44
N MET A 135 9.38 -13.32 8.73
CA MET A 135 8.53 -13.16 9.92
C MET A 135 7.38 -14.18 9.92
N LEU A 136 6.71 -14.37 8.79
CA LEU A 136 5.53 -15.24 8.67
C LEU A 136 5.87 -16.74 8.61
N LYS A 137 7.16 -17.12 8.59
CA LYS A 137 7.56 -18.53 8.72
C LYS A 137 7.31 -19.10 10.12
N SER A 138 7.32 -18.24 11.13
CA SER A 138 7.03 -18.63 12.51
C SER A 138 5.55 -18.45 12.80
N PRO A 139 4.93 -19.34 13.63
CA PRO A 139 3.56 -19.13 14.04
C PRO A 139 3.40 -17.85 14.84
N ILE A 140 2.26 -17.19 14.66
CA ILE A 140 1.88 -16.01 15.43
C ILE A 140 1.18 -16.48 16.70
N ASP A 141 1.76 -16.17 17.86
CA ASP A 141 1.18 -16.45 19.17
C ASP A 141 0.10 -15.40 19.48
N LEU A 142 -1.17 -15.83 19.45
CA LEU A 142 -2.34 -15.02 19.82
C LEU A 142 -3.03 -15.65 21.05
N SER A 143 -2.78 -15.08 22.22
CA SER A 143 -3.26 -15.62 23.51
C SER A 143 -2.82 -17.08 23.70
N ASP A 144 -3.75 -18.03 23.75
CA ASP A 144 -3.47 -19.45 23.99
C ASP A 144 -3.32 -20.27 22.69
N ARG A 145 -3.06 -19.61 21.55
CA ARG A 145 -3.13 -20.23 20.21
C ARG A 145 -1.96 -19.83 19.32
N LYS A 146 -1.57 -20.77 18.46
CA LYS A 146 -0.58 -20.58 17.39
C LYS A 146 -1.29 -20.54 16.05
N ILE A 147 -1.22 -19.39 15.38
CA ILE A 147 -1.81 -19.21 14.05
C ILE A 147 -0.69 -19.28 13.01
N TYR A 148 -0.87 -20.15 12.02
CA TYR A 148 -0.01 -20.26 10.86
C TYR A 148 -0.68 -19.56 9.69
N ILE A 149 -0.02 -18.55 9.14
CA ILE A 149 -0.50 -17.79 8.00
C ILE A 149 0.69 -17.45 7.09
N SER A 150 0.46 -17.38 5.78
CA SER A 150 1.45 -16.87 4.82
C SER A 150 0.99 -15.55 4.23
N ALA A 151 1.81 -14.96 3.35
CA ALA A 151 1.39 -13.80 2.60
C ALA A 151 1.84 -13.87 1.14
N SER A 152 0.95 -13.43 0.26
CA SER A 152 1.25 -13.14 -1.12
C SER A 152 1.79 -11.71 -1.23
N LEU A 153 2.97 -11.56 -1.85
CA LEU A 153 3.64 -10.27 -2.00
C LEU A 153 3.70 -9.82 -3.48
N GLY A 154 3.60 -8.51 -3.71
CA GLY A 154 3.81 -7.91 -5.03
C GLY A 154 4.61 -6.61 -4.91
N ILE A 155 5.65 -6.45 -5.72
CA ILE A 155 6.46 -5.22 -5.73
C ILE A 155 6.25 -4.49 -7.05
N ALA A 156 5.96 -3.20 -6.97
CA ALA A 156 5.95 -2.27 -8.09
C ALA A 156 6.98 -1.17 -7.83
N SER A 157 7.78 -0.82 -8.83
CA SER A 157 8.76 0.27 -8.70
C SER A 157 8.79 1.10 -9.99
N GLY A 158 8.97 2.41 -9.84
CA GLY A 158 9.06 3.32 -10.96
C GLY A 158 9.27 4.77 -10.50
N ALA A 159 9.88 5.57 -11.38
CA ALA A 159 9.93 7.02 -11.21
C ALA A 159 8.60 7.63 -11.72
N PRO A 160 7.99 8.59 -11.02
CA PRO A 160 6.69 9.15 -11.40
C PRO A 160 6.61 9.74 -12.82
N ALA A 161 7.70 10.31 -13.34
CA ALA A 161 7.80 10.83 -14.70
C ALA A 161 7.68 9.75 -15.78
N LEU A 162 7.93 8.49 -15.40
CA LEU A 162 7.90 7.32 -16.29
C LEU A 162 6.71 6.39 -15.97
N CYS A 163 6.14 6.48 -14.76
CA CYS A 163 5.03 5.68 -14.29
C CYS A 163 4.08 6.51 -13.41
N SER A 164 2.80 6.59 -13.80
CA SER A 164 1.79 7.29 -12.99
C SER A 164 1.55 6.57 -11.65
N SER A 165 1.03 7.29 -10.64
CA SER A 165 0.65 6.67 -9.35
C SER A 165 -0.32 5.50 -9.55
N THR A 166 -1.25 5.60 -10.50
CA THR A 166 -2.18 4.52 -10.88
C THR A 166 -1.48 3.25 -11.40
N GLU A 167 -0.32 3.38 -12.06
CA GLU A 167 0.47 2.22 -12.49
C GLU A 167 1.24 1.59 -11.34
N LEU A 168 1.72 2.41 -10.39
CA LEU A 168 2.35 1.93 -9.16
C LEU A 168 1.34 1.17 -8.27
N PHE A 169 0.05 1.52 -8.36
CA PHE A 169 -1.06 0.81 -7.73
C PHE A 169 -1.45 -0.50 -8.42
N ARG A 170 -0.83 -0.87 -9.55
CA ARG A 170 -1.13 -2.11 -10.24
C ARG A 170 -0.13 -3.19 -9.81
N PRO A 171 -0.45 -4.04 -8.81
CA PRO A 171 0.46 -5.09 -8.40
C PRO A 171 0.72 -6.05 -9.56
N ARG A 172 1.99 -6.33 -9.81
CA ARG A 172 2.39 -7.57 -10.49
C ARG A 172 2.41 -8.64 -9.40
N ARG A 173 1.37 -9.46 -9.32
CA ARG A 173 1.28 -10.54 -8.32
C ARG A 173 2.37 -11.55 -8.62
N TYR A 174 3.37 -11.64 -7.76
CA TYR A 174 4.36 -12.70 -7.79
C TYR A 174 3.96 -13.69 -6.67
N ARG A 175 3.26 -14.77 -7.07
CA ARG A 175 2.82 -15.83 -6.14
C ARG A 175 4.01 -16.55 -5.45
N HIS A 176 5.23 -16.28 -5.93
CA HIS A 176 6.52 -16.56 -5.32
C HIS A 176 7.42 -15.36 -5.58
N VAL A 177 8.11 -14.84 -4.57
CA VAL A 177 9.19 -13.87 -4.79
C VAL A 177 10.36 -14.61 -5.46
N SER A 178 10.32 -14.70 -6.79
CA SER A 178 11.47 -15.08 -7.60
C SER A 178 12.29 -13.82 -7.87
N PHE A 179 13.49 -13.78 -7.29
CA PHE A 179 14.50 -12.77 -7.58
C PHE A 179 14.91 -12.90 -9.04
N GLU A 180 14.40 -12.04 -9.90
CA GLU A 180 15.03 -11.77 -11.18
C GLU A 180 15.78 -10.45 -11.03
N GLU A 181 17.03 -10.57 -10.60
CA GLU A 181 18.00 -9.47 -10.57
C GLU A 181 18.38 -9.13 -12.02
N ASP A 182 17.48 -8.49 -12.75
CA ASP A 182 17.78 -8.06 -14.11
C ASP A 182 18.60 -6.75 -14.07
N ARG A 183 19.91 -6.91 -13.90
CA ARG A 183 20.92 -5.84 -14.02
C ARG A 183 21.02 -5.26 -15.45
N LYS A 184 20.15 -5.59 -16.40
CA LYS A 184 20.20 -5.07 -17.78
C LYS A 184 18.82 -4.82 -18.38
N GLY A 185 18.12 -3.78 -17.93
CA GLY A 185 16.79 -3.52 -18.50
C GLY A 185 16.15 -2.15 -18.35
N ALA A 186 16.88 -1.10 -17.97
CA ALA A 186 16.32 0.25 -17.81
C ALA A 186 15.80 0.92 -19.11
N HIS A 187 15.66 0.17 -20.22
CA HIS A 187 15.23 0.72 -21.51
C HIS A 187 14.22 -0.11 -22.32
N ASN A 188 13.66 -1.22 -21.79
CA ASN A 188 12.86 -2.12 -22.64
C ASN A 188 11.56 -2.68 -22.06
N LEU A 189 10.85 -1.89 -21.24
CA LEU A 189 9.56 -2.30 -20.69
C LEU A 189 8.39 -1.35 -20.97
N VAL A 190 8.39 -0.71 -22.15
CA VAL A 190 7.19 -0.02 -22.68
C VAL A 190 6.59 -0.74 -23.90
N ARG A 191 7.28 -1.74 -24.49
CA ARG A 191 6.84 -2.31 -25.78
C ARG A 191 6.10 -3.64 -25.78
N ARG A 192 5.96 -4.35 -24.64
CA ARG A 192 5.27 -5.66 -24.63
C ARG A 192 3.76 -5.62 -24.33
N GLY A 193 3.19 -4.43 -24.11
CA GLY A 193 1.73 -4.26 -23.93
C GLY A 193 0.93 -4.15 -25.24
N ALA A 194 1.59 -3.78 -26.35
CA ALA A 194 0.92 -3.54 -27.64
C ALA A 194 0.80 -4.80 -28.52
N GLU A 195 1.73 -5.75 -28.41
CA GLU A 195 1.79 -6.89 -29.35
C GLU A 195 0.82 -8.02 -29.00
N ARG A 196 0.40 -8.15 -27.73
CA ARG A 196 -0.60 -9.17 -27.34
C ARG A 196 -2.04 -8.86 -27.75
N ARG A 197 -2.36 -7.64 -28.18
CA ARG A 197 -3.71 -7.30 -28.69
C ARG A 197 -3.91 -7.63 -30.17
N GLN A 198 -2.84 -7.83 -30.94
CA GLN A 198 -2.95 -8.26 -32.34
C GLN A 198 -2.92 -9.79 -32.51
N ALA A 199 -2.26 -10.53 -31.62
CA ALA A 199 -2.23 -11.99 -31.69
C ALA A 199 -3.58 -12.66 -31.34
N VAL A 200 -4.35 -12.09 -30.39
CA VAL A 200 -5.64 -12.67 -29.97
C VAL A 200 -6.78 -12.37 -30.97
N SER A 201 -6.64 -11.35 -31.82
CA SER A 201 -7.62 -11.06 -32.88
C SER A 201 -7.41 -11.88 -34.15
N ALA A 202 -6.26 -12.54 -34.33
CA ALA A 202 -5.95 -13.33 -35.53
C ALA A 202 -6.32 -14.83 -35.40
N GLU A 203 -6.44 -15.37 -34.18
CA GLU A 203 -6.76 -16.79 -33.95
C GLU A 203 -8.26 -17.10 -33.82
N SER A 204 -9.13 -16.09 -33.67
CA SER A 204 -10.59 -16.26 -33.61
C SER A 204 -11.28 -16.38 -34.98
N GLY A 205 -10.54 -16.31 -36.10
CA GLY A 205 -11.11 -16.22 -37.46
C GLY A 205 -11.08 -17.50 -38.29
N LYS A 206 -10.52 -18.61 -37.80
CA LYS A 206 -10.41 -19.86 -38.58
C LYS A 206 -10.66 -21.09 -37.72
N ARG A 207 -11.93 -21.48 -37.60
CA ARG A 207 -12.41 -22.87 -37.47
C ARG A 207 -13.92 -22.88 -37.22
N HIS A 208 -14.74 -22.99 -38.28
CA HIS A 208 -15.74 -24.06 -38.38
C HIS A 208 -16.30 -24.23 -39.80
N PRO A 209 -16.78 -25.44 -40.15
CA PRO A 209 -16.95 -25.93 -41.51
C PRO A 209 -18.38 -25.69 -42.03
N SER A 210 -18.55 -25.55 -43.34
CA SER A 210 -19.85 -25.82 -43.99
C SER A 210 -19.74 -27.14 -44.74
N GLY A 211 -20.42 -28.17 -44.23
CA GLY A 211 -20.87 -29.28 -45.04
C GLY A 211 -22.17 -28.89 -45.75
N ALA A 212 -22.18 -29.03 -47.07
CA ALA A 212 -23.29 -29.42 -47.94
C ALA A 212 -22.71 -29.56 -49.35
#